data_AF-A0A1Q7H4A8-F1
#
_entry.id   AF-A0A1Q7H4A8-F1
#
_cell.length_a   1.000
_cell.length_b   1.000
_cell.length_c   1.000
_cell.angle_alpha   90.00
_cell.angle_beta   90.00
_cell.angle_gamma   90.00
#
_symmetry.space_group_name_H-M   'P 1'
#
loop_
_entity.id
_entity.type
_entity.pdbx_description
1 polymer ?
#
loop_
_entity_poly.entity_id
_entity_poly.type
_entity_poly.pdbx_seq_one_letter_code
_entity_poly.pdbx_strand_id
1 'polypeptide(L)' 'MIWFFDRNGEKLRYEISHDRLAGRYRVIITRPDGSESVEEVDEPTELIERSVQLMNSLRGDGWKVA' A
#
# COMPACT_ATOMS: atom_id res chain seq x y z
N MET A 1 4.50 -1.13 8.20
CA MET A 1 3.53 -2.24 8.28
C MET A 1 3.36 -2.84 6.89
N ILE A 2 3.22 -4.17 6.79
CA ILE A 2 3.16 -4.88 5.51
C ILE A 2 1.93 -5.78 5.52
N TRP A 3 1.21 -5.84 4.40
CA TRP A 3 0.11 -6.73 4.13
C TRP A 3 0.29 -7.39 2.77
N PHE A 4 -0.24 -8.60 2.64
CA PHE A 4 -0.33 -9.30 1.39
C PHE A 4 -1.79 -9.42 0.98
N PHE A 5 -2.02 -9.22 -0.31
CA PHE A 5 -3.32 -9.39 -0.92
C PHE A 5 -3.27 -10.54 -1.92
N ASP A 6 -4.37 -11.27 -2.02
CA ASP A 6 -4.60 -12.30 -3.03
C ASP A 6 -5.74 -11.91 -3.95
N ARG A 7 -5.56 -12.21 -5.24
CA ARG A 7 -6.64 -12.21 -6.22
C ARG A 7 -6.40 -13.33 -7.22
N ASN A 8 -7.18 -14.41 -7.12
CA ASN A 8 -7.10 -15.57 -8.01
C ASN A 8 -5.68 -16.18 -8.09
N GLY A 9 -4.96 -16.21 -6.96
CA GLY A 9 -3.59 -16.74 -6.89
C GLY A 9 -2.50 -15.72 -7.26
N GLU A 10 -2.86 -14.54 -7.77
CA GLU A 10 -1.93 -13.41 -7.86
C GLU A 10 -1.67 -12.84 -6.46
N LYS A 11 -0.43 -12.39 -6.21
CA LYS A 11 -0.04 -11.75 -4.95
C LYS A 11 0.34 -10.30 -5.16
N LEU A 12 -0.19 -9.44 -4.31
CA LEU A 12 0.17 -8.03 -4.22
C LEU A 12 0.70 -7.74 -2.82
N ARG A 13 1.80 -7.00 -2.73
CA ARG A 13 2.37 -6.55 -1.45
C ARG A 13 2.03 -5.08 -1.26
N TYR A 14 1.43 -4.77 -0.12
CA TYR A 14 1.14 -3.41 0.32
C TYR A 14 1.97 -3.12 1.56
N GLU A 15 2.77 -2.06 1.52
CA GLU A 15 3.64 -1.66 2.62
C GLU A 15 3.46 -0.19 2.94
N ILE A 16 3.45 0.12 4.24
CA ILE A 16 3.65 1.46 4.77
C ILE A 16 5.00 1.47 5.49
N SER A 17 5.92 2.31 5.04
CA SER A 17 7.21 2.55 5.72
C SER A 17 7.30 4.00 6.19
N HIS A 18 8.14 4.26 7.20
CA HIS A 18 8.43 5.60 7.68
C HIS A 18 9.93 5.84 7.52
N ASP A 19 10.28 6.78 6.66
CA ASP A 19 11.64 7.28 6.50
C ASP A 19 11.92 8.28 7.64
N ARG A 20 12.64 7.81 8.66
CA ARG A 20 12.99 8.64 9.82
C ARG A 20 13.99 9.75 9.52
N LEU A 21 14.74 9.67 8.41
CA LEU A 21 15.70 10.69 8.02
C LEU A 21 15.01 11.83 7.29
N ALA A 22 14.10 11.50 6.37
CA ALA A 22 13.29 12.49 5.65
C ALA A 22 12.08 12.98 6.46
N GLY A 23 11.66 12.24 7.49
CA GLY A 23 10.44 12.52 8.26
C GLY A 23 9.15 12.22 7.50
N ARG A 24 9.23 11.37 6.47
CA ARG A 24 8.12 11.11 5.54
C ARG A 24 7.66 9.67 5.58
N TYR A 25 6.37 9.46 5.37
CA TYR A 25 5.78 8.14 5.18
C TYR A 25 5.82 7.76 3.71
N ARG A 26 5.88 6.46 3.44
CA ARG A 26 5.79 5.93 2.08
C ARG A 26 4.79 4.79 2.06
N VAL A 27 3.86 4.85 1.10
CA VAL A 27 2.98 3.75 0.73
C VAL A 27 3.56 3.08 -0.51
N ILE A 28 3.88 1.80 -0.42
CA ILE A 28 4.50 1.02 -1.47
C ILE A 28 3.56 -0.11 -1.86
N ILE A 29 3.24 -0.21 -3.14
CA ILE A 29 2.45 -1.28 -3.72
C ILE A 29 3.30 -2.00 -4.76
N THR A 30 3.66 -3.25 -4.47
CA THR A 30 4.34 -4.14 -5.43
C THR A 30 3.30 -5.07 -6.04
N ARG A 31 3.10 -4.95 -7.35
CA ARG A 31 2.16 -5.77 -8.15
C ARG A 31 2.75 -7.14 -8.48
N PRO A 32 1.92 -8.10 -8.96
CA PRO A 32 2.37 -9.45 -9.31
C PRO A 32 3.46 -9.49 -10.38
N ASP A 33 3.48 -8.50 -11.28
CA ASP A 33 4.50 -8.35 -12.32
C ASP A 33 5.82 -7.78 -11.79
N GLY A 34 5.91 -7.48 -10.50
CA GLY A 34 7.06 -6.87 -9.85
C GLY A 34 7.12 -5.35 -9.98
N SER A 35 6.17 -4.71 -10.66
CA SER A 35 6.11 -3.25 -10.73
C SER A 35 5.76 -2.66 -9.38
N GLU A 36 6.47 -1.58 -9.02
CA GLU A 36 6.25 -0.85 -7.77
C GLU A 36 5.63 0.50 -8.02
N SER A 37 4.66 0.86 -7.16
CA SER A 37 4.14 2.21 -7.07
C SER A 37 4.40 2.72 -5.65
N VAL A 38 5.06 3.88 -5.56
CA VAL A 38 5.44 4.51 -4.30
C VAL A 38 4.77 5.88 -4.21
N GLU A 39 4.07 6.13 -3.11
CA GLU A 39 3.49 7.43 -2.76
C GLU A 39 4.13 7.91 -1.46
N GLU A 40 4.69 9.13 -1.46
CA GLU A 40 5.22 9.77 -0.25
C GLU A 40 4.14 10.64 0.38
N VAL A 41 4.04 10.60 1.71
CA VAL A 41 3.05 11.34 2.49
C VAL A 41 3.75 11.93 3.72
N ASP A 42 3.54 13.23 3.97
CA ASP A 42 4.23 13.93 5.05
C ASP A 42 3.47 13.77 6.38
N GLU A 43 2.14 13.91 6.34
CA GLU A 43 1.32 13.98 7.55
C GLU A 43 0.71 12.62 7.93
N PRO A 44 0.75 12.22 9.23
CA PRO A 44 0.16 10.96 9.68
C PRO A 44 -1.34 10.83 9.38
N THR A 45 -2.09 11.92 9.47
CA THR A 45 -3.54 11.93 9.18
C THR A 45 -3.80 11.67 7.70
N GLU A 46 -3.04 12.32 6.83
CA GLU A 46 -3.11 12.10 5.38
C GLU A 46 -2.74 10.65 5.03
N LEU A 47 -1.72 10.09 5.69
CA LEU A 47 -1.35 8.69 5.51
C LEU A 47 -2.51 7.75 5.82
N ILE A 48 -3.25 8.00 6.92
CA ILE A 48 -4.41 7.19 7.29
C ILE A 48 -5.48 7.28 6.20
N GLU A 49 -5.85 8.49 5.76
CA GLU A 49 -6.86 8.69 4.72
C GLU A 49 -6.47 8.01 3.41
N ARG A 50 -5.23 8.20 2.95
CA ARG A 50 -4.72 7.57 1.72
C ARG A 50 -4.66 6.06 1.85
N SER A 51 -4.26 5.52 3.00
CA SER A 51 -4.26 4.08 3.23
C SER A 51 -5.66 3.46 3.11
N VAL A 52 -6.68 4.12 3.67
CA VAL A 52 -8.08 3.69 3.58
C VAL A 52 -8.57 3.71 2.12
N GLN A 53 -8.27 4.79 1.40
CA GLN A 53 -8.66 4.93 -0.01
C GLN A 53 -8.02 3.82 -0.88
N LEU A 54 -6.72 3.58 -0.72
CA LEU A 54 -6.01 2.54 -1.48
C LEU A 54 -6.49 1.14 -1.12
N MET A 55 -6.69 0.84 0.17
CA MET A 55 -7.22 -0.46 0.60
C MET A 55 -8.64 -0.70 0.07
N ASN A 56 -9.49 0.33 0.02
CA ASN A 56 -10.82 0.22 -0.57
C ASN A 56 -10.76 0.04 -2.09
N SER A 57 -9.85 0.74 -2.79
CA SER A 57 -9.62 0.52 -4.22
C SER A 57 -9.20 -0.91 -4.51
N LEU A 58 -8.23 -1.45 -3.77
CA LEU A 58 -7.76 -2.83 -3.92
C LEU A 58 -8.92 -3.82 -3.71
N ARG A 59 -9.76 -3.61 -2.69
CA ARG A 59 -10.96 -4.43 -2.46
C ARG A 59 -11.95 -4.33 -3.63
N GLY A 60 -12.16 -3.13 -4.17
CA GLY A 60 -13.00 -2.89 -5.35
C GLY A 60 -12.48 -3.63 -6.60
N ASP A 61 -11.16 -3.74 -6.74
CA ASP A 61 -10.47 -4.48 -7.81
C ASP A 61 -10.42 -6.01 -7.58
N GLY A 62 -11.09 -6.49 -6.52
CA GLY A 62 -11.23 -7.91 -6.18
C GLY A 62 -10.10 -8.48 -5.31
N TRP A 63 -9.14 -7.66 -4.88
CA TRP A 63 -8.08 -8.08 -3.98
C TRP A 63 -8.61 -8.29 -2.56
N LYS A 64 -8.16 -9.36 -1.92
CA LYS A 64 -8.54 -9.71 -0.55
C LYS A 64 -7.29 -9.82 0.30
N VAL A 65 -7.36 -9.37 1.55
CA VAL A 65 -6.26 -9.58 2.50
C VAL A 65 -6.08 -11.09 2.67
N ALA A 66 -4.85 -11.55 2.46
CA ALA A 66 -4.47 -12.97 2.52
C ALA A 66 -4.05 -13.39 3.93
#